data_AF-A0A835UZ65-F1
#
_entry.id   AF-A0A835UZ65-F1
#
_cell.length_a   1.000
_cell.length_b   1.000
_cell.length_c   1.000
_cell.angle_alpha   90.00
_cell.angle_beta   90.00
_cell.angle_gamma   90.00
#
_symmetry.space_group_name_H-M   'P 1'
#
loop_
_entity.id
_entity.type
_entity.pdbx_description
1 polymer ?
#
loop_
_entity_poly.entity_id
_entity_poly.type
_entity_poly.pdbx_seq_one_letter_code
_entity_poly.pdbx_strand_id
1 'polypeptide(L)'
;MLGAGGFFGDELLSWCLRRPFLDRLPASSATFVCTEPTQAFGLDAPHLRYITEHFRYKFANEKLKRTARFYSANWRTWAAVNIQLAWRRYKARTGATSGRSIDQTSEIEQNERRLRRYAAMFMSLRPHDHLE
;
A
#
# COMPACT_ATOMS: atom_id res chain seq x y z
N MET A 1 -2.68 -3.00 -15.52
CA MET A 1 -2.44 -2.05 -16.63
C MET A 1 -2.82 -0.66 -16.14
N LEU A 2 -1.93 0.33 -16.27
CA LEU A 2 -2.23 1.71 -15.90
C LEU A 2 -2.84 2.41 -17.12
N GLY A 3 -3.96 3.11 -16.91
CA GLY A 3 -4.60 3.95 -17.93
C GLY A 3 -4.26 5.42 -17.75
N ALA A 4 -4.79 6.26 -18.65
CA ALA A 4 -4.68 7.71 -18.55
C ALA A 4 -5.17 8.23 -17.18
N GLY A 5 -4.42 9.16 -16.59
CA GLY A 5 -4.68 9.70 -15.26
C GLY A 5 -4.22 8.80 -14.09
N GLY A 6 -3.70 7.60 -14.39
CA GLY A 6 -3.02 6.76 -13.40
C GLY A 6 -1.62 7.29 -13.05
N PHE A 7 -1.14 6.93 -11.87
CA PHE A 7 0.25 7.17 -11.45
C PHE A 7 0.82 5.94 -10.73
N PHE A 8 2.14 5.90 -10.62
CA PHE A 8 2.92 4.91 -9.87
C PHE A 8 4.00 5.64 -9.06
N GLY A 9 4.76 4.92 -8.24
CA GLY A 9 5.75 5.54 -7.35
C GLY A 9 5.14 6.14 -6.08
N ASP A 10 3.96 5.68 -5.68
CA ASP A 10 3.25 6.19 -4.50
C ASP A 10 3.98 5.90 -3.19
N GLU A 11 4.92 4.93 -3.20
CA GLU A 11 5.88 4.66 -2.15
C GLU A 11 6.75 5.88 -1.82
N LEU A 12 7.04 6.72 -2.81
CA LEU A 12 7.83 7.93 -2.65
C LEU A 12 7.06 9.01 -1.89
N LEU A 13 5.74 9.09 -2.10
CA LEU A 13 4.89 9.99 -1.33
C LEU A 13 4.84 9.56 0.14
N SER A 14 4.69 8.27 0.43
CA SER A 14 4.78 7.76 1.80
C SER A 14 6.14 8.06 2.45
N TRP A 15 7.23 7.89 1.71
CA TRP A 15 8.59 8.22 2.17
C TRP A 15 8.73 9.71 2.54
N CYS A 16 8.26 10.61 1.66
CA CYS A 16 8.27 12.06 1.89
C CYS A 16 7.43 12.51 3.10
N LEU A 17 6.37 11.76 3.44
CA LEU A 17 5.49 12.09 4.57
C LEU A 17 5.96 11.52 5.91
N ARG A 18 6.86 10.54 5.91
CA ARG A 18 7.40 9.93 7.13
C ARG A 18 8.26 10.95 7.90
N ARG A 19 8.20 10.88 9.24
CA ARG A 19 9.11 11.60 10.14
C ARG A 19 9.65 10.63 11.20
N PRO A 20 10.96 10.65 11.53
CA PRO A 20 12.02 11.41 10.86
C PRO A 20 12.22 10.96 9.41
N PHE A 21 12.85 11.82 8.60
CA PHE A 21 13.19 11.48 7.22
C PHE A 21 14.20 10.33 7.19
N LEU A 22 14.11 9.50 6.15
CA LEU A 22 15.08 8.46 5.86
C LEU A 22 15.92 8.92 4.68
N ASP A 23 17.25 8.83 4.77
CA ASP A 23 18.13 9.28 3.69
C ASP A 23 18.09 8.35 2.47
N ARG A 24 17.69 7.09 2.66
CA ARG A 24 17.51 6.12 1.58
C ARG A 24 16.14 6.23 0.94
N LEU A 25 16.10 6.15 -0.40
CA LEU A 25 14.86 6.07 -1.16
C LEU A 25 14.13 4.74 -0.92
N PRO A 26 12.78 4.73 -1.03
CA PRO A 26 12.02 3.50 -0.94
C PRO A 26 12.27 2.61 -2.16
N ALA A 27 12.24 1.29 -1.96
CA ALA A 27 12.22 0.35 -3.06
C ALA A 27 10.89 0.45 -3.81
N SER A 28 10.92 0.32 -5.14
CA SER A 28 9.69 0.36 -5.93
C SER A 28 8.87 -0.92 -5.75
N SER A 29 7.54 -0.79 -5.73
CA SER A 29 6.64 -1.92 -5.52
C SER A 29 6.41 -2.77 -6.78
N ALA A 30 6.71 -2.22 -7.96
CA ALA A 30 6.56 -2.91 -9.23
C ALA A 30 7.44 -2.27 -10.32
N THR A 31 7.76 -3.05 -11.35
CA THR A 31 8.42 -2.55 -12.56
C THR A 31 7.36 -2.33 -13.63
N PHE A 32 7.34 -1.11 -14.19
CA PHE A 32 6.44 -0.75 -15.28
C PHE A 32 7.22 -0.65 -16.58
N VAL A 33 6.62 -1.16 -17.65
CA VAL A 33 7.11 -1.05 -19.02
C VAL A 33 6.02 -0.46 -19.89
N CYS A 34 6.39 0.43 -20.81
CA CYS A 34 5.45 0.99 -21.75
C CYS A 34 5.15 -0.04 -22.84
N THR A 35 3.89 -0.43 -22.99
CA THR A 35 3.44 -1.32 -24.09
C THR A 35 3.21 -0.54 -25.39
N GLU A 36 2.94 0.76 -25.27
CA GLU A 36 2.66 1.69 -26.37
C GLU A 36 3.39 3.02 -26.10
N PRO A 37 3.62 3.87 -27.13
CA PRO A 37 4.18 5.20 -26.94
C PRO A 37 3.36 6.01 -25.92
N THR A 38 3.96 6.32 -24.79
CA THR A 38 3.28 6.92 -23.63
C THR A 38 3.96 8.21 -23.23
N GLN A 39 3.17 9.25 -22.98
CA GLN A 39 3.63 10.49 -22.35
C GLN A 39 3.25 10.47 -20.87
N ALA A 40 4.18 10.86 -20.01
CA ALA A 40 3.97 10.93 -18.58
C ALA A 40 4.74 12.11 -17.98
N PHE A 41 4.25 12.62 -16.85
CA PHE A 41 4.96 13.61 -16.05
C PHE A 41 5.80 12.88 -15.00
N GLY A 42 7.05 13.33 -14.83
CA GLY A 42 7.96 12.87 -13.78
C GLY A 42 8.01 13.87 -12.63
N LEU A 43 8.00 13.36 -11.40
CA LEU A 43 8.27 14.15 -10.20
C LEU A 43 9.30 13.44 -9.34
N ASP A 44 10.50 13.99 -9.29
CA ASP A 44 11.62 13.37 -8.59
C ASP A 44 11.52 13.50 -7.06
N ALA A 45 12.24 12.63 -6.37
CA ALA A 45 12.27 12.58 -4.91
C ALA A 45 12.62 13.93 -4.25
N PRO A 46 13.63 14.70 -4.69
CA PRO A 46 13.96 15.99 -4.06
C PRO A 46 12.81 17.00 -4.21
N HIS A 47 12.16 17.05 -5.36
CA HIS A 47 11.04 17.94 -5.62
C HIS A 47 9.83 17.56 -4.78
N LEU A 48 9.49 16.27 -4.72
CA LEU A 48 8.37 15.80 -3.89
C LEU A 48 8.65 16.04 -2.40
N ARG A 49 9.88 15.85 -1.95
CA ARG A 49 10.30 16.16 -0.57
C ARG A 49 10.14 17.65 -0.27
N TYR A 50 10.64 18.52 -1.14
CA TYR A 50 10.47 19.97 -1.01
C TYR A 50 8.98 20.35 -0.90
N ILE A 51 8.12 19.84 -1.78
CA ILE A 51 6.69 20.13 -1.79
C ILE A 51 6.02 19.67 -0.48
N THR A 52 6.27 18.43 -0.06
CA THR A 52 5.64 17.84 1.13
C THR A 52 6.14 18.47 2.43
N GLU A 53 7.36 18.98 2.44
CA GLU A 53 7.92 19.73 3.55
C GLU A 53 7.38 21.17 3.60
N HIS A 54 7.43 21.89 2.48
CA HIS A 54 6.98 23.28 2.39
C HIS A 54 5.47 23.43 2.66
N PHE A 55 4.67 22.44 2.21
CA PHE A 55 3.22 22.41 2.44
C PHE A 55 2.81 21.39 3.51
N ARG A 56 3.65 21.14 4.53
CA ARG A 56 3.45 20.12 5.57
C ARG A 56 2.02 20.11 6.13
N TYR A 57 1.45 21.26 6.47
CA TYR A 57 0.09 21.35 7.04
C TYR A 57 -1.02 20.90 6.08
N LYS A 58 -0.85 21.12 4.76
CA LYS A 58 -1.79 20.60 3.76
C LYS A 58 -1.74 19.07 3.72
N PHE A 59 -0.55 18.49 3.81
CA PHE A 59 -0.37 17.04 3.84
C PHE A 59 -0.72 16.37 5.18
N ALA A 60 -0.78 17.15 6.26
CA ALA A 60 -1.34 16.70 7.53
C ALA A 60 -2.87 16.58 7.51
N ASN A 61 -3.54 17.23 6.55
CA ASN A 61 -5.00 17.19 6.42
C ASN A 61 -5.51 15.78 6.07
N GLU A 62 -6.40 15.26 6.91
CA GLU A 62 -7.02 13.94 6.72
C GLU A 62 -7.75 13.79 5.39
N LYS A 63 -8.38 14.85 4.87
CA LYS A 63 -9.04 14.82 3.56
C LYS A 63 -8.02 14.52 2.46
N LEU A 64 -6.86 15.20 2.47
CA LEU A 64 -5.82 14.98 1.48
C LEU A 64 -5.17 13.60 1.64
N LYS A 65 -4.92 13.15 2.88
CA LYS A 65 -4.43 11.79 3.13
C LYS A 65 -5.38 10.73 2.58
N ARG A 66 -6.69 10.88 2.78
CA ARG A 66 -7.70 9.96 2.24
C ARG A 66 -7.68 9.96 0.70
N THR A 67 -7.62 11.13 0.07
CA THR A 67 -7.51 11.24 -1.39
C THR A 67 -6.25 10.56 -1.92
N ALA A 68 -5.08 10.80 -1.30
CA ALA A 68 -3.82 10.16 -1.70
C ALA A 68 -3.90 8.64 -1.58
N ARG A 69 -4.46 8.11 -0.47
CA ARG A 69 -4.67 6.67 -0.28
C ARG A 69 -5.66 6.08 -1.30
N PHE A 70 -6.73 6.82 -1.62
CA PHE A 70 -7.74 6.37 -2.59
C PHE A 70 -7.14 6.18 -3.99
N TYR A 71 -6.25 7.07 -4.42
CA TYR A 71 -5.63 6.96 -5.74
C TYR A 71 -4.38 6.05 -5.80
N SER A 72 -3.79 5.72 -4.66
CA SER A 72 -2.63 4.83 -4.57
C SER A 72 -3.00 3.36 -4.85
N ALA A 73 -2.31 2.75 -5.83
CA ALA A 73 -2.48 1.34 -6.13
C ALA A 73 -1.98 0.43 -4.99
N ASN A 74 -0.91 0.82 -4.32
CA ASN A 74 -0.36 0.09 -3.17
C ASN A 74 -1.36 0.09 -1.99
N TRP A 75 -1.96 1.24 -1.67
CA TRP A 75 -2.98 1.35 -0.60
C TRP A 75 -4.25 0.57 -0.92
N ARG A 76 -4.73 0.59 -2.17
CA ARG A 76 -5.89 -0.23 -2.58
C ARG A 76 -5.61 -1.72 -2.44
N THR A 77 -4.42 -2.17 -2.84
CA THR A 77 -4.00 -3.57 -2.73
C THR A 77 -3.90 -3.98 -1.27
N TRP A 78 -3.28 -3.14 -0.42
CA TRP A 78 -3.23 -3.36 1.02
C TRP A 78 -4.64 -3.49 1.63
N ALA A 79 -5.55 -2.59 1.29
CA ALA A 79 -6.93 -2.61 1.80
C ALA A 79 -7.66 -3.90 1.39
N ALA A 80 -7.55 -4.31 0.12
CA ALA A 80 -8.14 -5.55 -0.38
C ALA A 80 -7.60 -6.78 0.37
N VAL A 81 -6.28 -6.85 0.59
CA VAL A 81 -5.65 -7.93 1.36
C VAL A 81 -6.14 -7.97 2.81
N ASN A 82 -6.29 -6.81 3.47
CA ASN A 82 -6.79 -6.74 4.84
C ASN A 82 -8.25 -7.19 4.97
N ILE A 83 -9.11 -6.79 4.02
CA ILE A 83 -10.49 -7.26 3.95
C ILE A 83 -10.53 -8.78 3.76
N GLN A 84 -9.69 -9.32 2.87
CA GLN A 84 -9.59 -10.77 2.65
C GLN A 84 -9.14 -11.51 3.93
N LEU A 85 -8.15 -10.98 4.66
CA LEU A 85 -7.71 -11.55 5.93
C LEU A 85 -8.81 -11.52 6.99
N ALA A 86 -9.51 -10.38 7.14
CA ALA A 86 -10.61 -10.24 8.08
C ALA A 86 -11.75 -11.22 7.77
N TRP A 87 -12.13 -11.34 6.49
CA TRP A 87 -13.16 -12.27 6.04
C TRP A 87 -12.79 -13.73 6.31
N ARG A 88 -11.53 -14.12 6.04
CA ARG A 88 -11.05 -15.49 6.31
C ARG A 88 -11.07 -15.82 7.80
N ARG A 89 -10.66 -14.87 8.65
CA ARG A 89 -10.74 -15.03 10.12
C ARG A 89 -12.19 -15.15 10.59
N TYR A 90 -13.09 -14.34 10.04
CA TYR A 90 -14.52 -14.45 10.32
C TYR A 90 -15.03 -15.85 9.95
N LYS A 91 -14.81 -16.30 8.71
CA LYS A 91 -15.21 -17.65 8.26
C LYS A 91 -14.58 -18.78 9.07
N ALA A 92 -13.35 -18.63 9.55
CA ALA A 92 -12.72 -19.63 10.41
C ALA A 92 -13.43 -19.73 11.77
N ARG A 93 -13.88 -18.60 12.33
CA ARG A 93 -14.64 -18.55 13.58
C ARG A 93 -16.07 -19.08 13.44
N THR A 94 -16.76 -18.79 12.34
CA THR A 94 -18.16 -19.21 12.12
C THR A 94 -18.30 -20.56 11.43
N GLY A 95 -17.28 -21.03 10.70
CA GLY A 95 -17.32 -22.25 9.88
C GLY A 95 -16.61 -23.47 10.46
N ALA A 96 -16.20 -23.44 11.74
CA ALA A 96 -15.56 -24.58 12.40
C ALA A 96 -16.49 -25.80 12.63
N THR A 97 -17.75 -25.73 12.19
CA THR A 97 -18.76 -26.79 12.36
C THR A 97 -18.88 -27.74 11.14
N SER A 98 -18.03 -27.67 10.12
CA SER A 98 -18.09 -28.64 9.00
C SER A 98 -16.70 -29.03 8.52
N GLY A 99 -16.45 -30.34 8.53
CA GLY A 99 -15.14 -30.99 8.47
C GLY A 99 -14.20 -30.47 7.38
N ARG A 100 -13.13 -29.81 7.80
CA ARG A 100 -11.97 -29.51 6.94
C ARG A 100 -10.99 -30.68 7.01
N SER A 101 -10.59 -31.20 5.86
CA SER A 101 -9.47 -32.13 5.77
C SER A 101 -8.16 -31.42 6.11
N ILE A 102 -7.19 -32.17 6.64
CA ILE A 102 -5.85 -31.68 7.02
C ILE A 102 -5.16 -30.96 5.83
N ASP A 103 -5.44 -31.41 4.61
CA ASP A 103 -4.90 -30.85 3.38
C ASP A 103 -5.41 -29.42 3.12
N GLN A 104 -6.73 -29.18 3.27
CA GLN A 104 -7.33 -27.85 3.12
C GLN A 104 -6.86 -26.85 4.19
N THR A 105 -6.62 -27.31 5.42
CA THR A 105 -6.07 -26.43 6.46
C THR A 105 -4.67 -25.95 6.13
N SER A 106 -3.83 -26.81 5.51
CA SER A 106 -2.47 -26.45 5.12
C SER A 106 -2.43 -25.38 4.01
N GLU A 107 -3.29 -25.50 3.00
CA GLU A 107 -3.39 -24.52 1.91
C GLU A 107 -3.92 -23.17 2.39
N ILE A 108 -4.89 -23.17 3.30
CA ILE A 108 -5.44 -21.94 3.89
C ILE A 108 -4.35 -21.20 4.66
N GLU A 109 -3.55 -21.91 5.46
CA GLU A 109 -2.41 -21.32 6.17
C GLU A 109 -1.36 -20.75 5.22
N GLN A 110 -0.98 -21.50 4.19
CA GLN A 110 -0.02 -21.02 3.18
C GLN A 110 -0.53 -19.76 2.48
N ASN A 111 -1.81 -19.74 2.10
CA ASN A 111 -2.44 -18.59 1.48
C ASN A 111 -2.54 -17.41 2.44
N GLU A 112 -2.79 -17.62 3.73
CA GLU A 112 -2.77 -16.55 4.74
C GLU A 112 -1.35 -16.00 4.94
N ARG A 113 -0.33 -16.86 4.98
CA ARG A 113 1.08 -16.42 5.04
C ARG A 113 1.45 -15.57 3.81
N ARG A 114 1.00 -15.96 2.62
CA ARG A 114 1.18 -15.15 1.39
C ARG A 114 0.48 -13.79 1.49
N LEU A 115 -0.78 -13.76 1.93
CA LEU A 115 -1.51 -12.50 2.14
C LEU A 115 -0.82 -11.59 3.16
N ARG A 116 -0.30 -12.13 4.28
CA ARG A 116 0.46 -11.34 5.26
C ARG A 116 1.74 -10.75 4.66
N ARG A 117 2.45 -11.51 3.80
CA ARG A 117 3.62 -11.00 3.07
C ARG A 117 3.26 -9.88 2.11
N TYR A 118 2.18 -10.03 1.33
CA TYR A 118 1.69 -8.96 0.46
C TYR A 118 1.28 -7.72 1.24
N ALA A 119 0.50 -7.88 2.32
CA ALA A 119 0.14 -6.78 3.21
C ALA A 119 1.41 -6.06 3.67
N ALA A 120 2.43 -6.79 4.13
CA ALA A 120 3.69 -6.22 4.60
C ALA A 120 4.51 -5.49 3.51
N MET A 121 4.53 -5.98 2.27
CA MET A 121 5.20 -5.30 1.15
C MET A 121 4.54 -3.96 0.82
N PHE A 122 3.20 -3.90 0.83
CA PHE A 122 2.46 -2.66 0.60
C PHE A 122 2.34 -1.78 1.84
N MET A 123 2.88 -2.21 2.99
CA MET A 123 3.17 -1.33 4.14
C MET A 123 4.42 -0.49 3.87
N SER A 124 4.48 0.22 2.73
CA SER A 124 5.37 1.38 2.61
C SER A 124 4.88 2.42 3.62
N LEU A 125 5.37 2.23 4.84
CA LEU A 125 5.28 3.13 5.96
C LEU A 125 3.83 3.38 6.36
N ARG A 126 3.32 2.57 7.29
CA ARG A 126 2.38 3.12 8.28
C ARG A 126 2.99 4.47 8.69
N PRO A 127 2.35 5.62 8.42
CA PRO A 127 2.59 6.78 9.26
C PRO A 127 2.22 6.21 10.62
N HIS A 128 3.21 5.86 11.43
CA HIS A 128 2.91 5.70 12.84
C HIS A 128 2.33 7.06 13.19
N ASP A 129 1.15 7.02 13.78
CA ASP A 129 0.66 8.13 14.56
C ASP A 129 1.77 8.41 15.59
N HIS A 130 2.73 9.26 15.23
CA HIS A 130 3.66 9.92 16.15
C HIS A 130 2.92 11.07 16.84
N LEU A 131 1.64 10.82 17.15
CA LEU A 131 0.79 11.60 18.02
C LEU A 131 0.44 10.71 19.20
N GLU A 132 1.48 10.11 19.80
CA GLU A 132 1.69 10.17 21.24
C GLU A 132 2.91 11.07 21.48
#